data_AF-A0A951S4Z3-F1
#
_entry.id   AF-A0A951S4Z3-F1
#
_cell.length_a   1.000
_cell.length_b   1.000
_cell.length_c   1.000
_cell.angle_alpha   90.00
_cell.angle_beta   90.00
_cell.angle_gamma   90.00
#
_symmetry.space_group_name_H-M   'P 1'
#
loop_
_entity.id
_entity.type
_entity.pdbx_description
1 polymer ?
#
loop_
_entity_poly.entity_id
_entity_poly.type
_entity_poly.pdbx_seq_one_letter_code
_entity_poly.pdbx_strand_id
1 'polypeptide(L)'
;MRLFIFLSLSILLYFKYFNFFIESAISLLNSFGLETNQHTLEIILPVGISFYTFHGISYIMDIYYRRINPHNDIVAYSLFVAYFPLLVAGPIERASHLLPQLDIKRNFNLEVIKPALSLMFWGFFKKLVIADSAGMIVDDVFSNYQNFSSYSLIFGSILFTFQIYADFSGYSDIARGVSKLFGIELLLNFNFPYFAKNMQDFWSRWHISLSSFLNDYVFIPIALKFRDFGKRGIYIAVFFTFLISGIWHGAGWAFIFWGILHAIFYLPQFIFSNKKLKSLVVKTNTSTYGFNDFVNSTEVFLLVTLALIFFRLPGISDGFNFILEITKNWDRFSLNEIARTTTHIIVLTKSILGILIVFILEFILFKNNLQIENLLTKIWHYLCIAFLIFLLGSFENATQFIYFQF
;
A
#
# COMPACT_ATOMS: atom_id res chain seq x y z
N MET A 1 -29.20 -0.27 -4.33
CA MET A 1 -27.94 -0.72 -3.68
C MET A 1 -27.38 -2.00 -4.27
N ARG A 2 -27.97 -3.18 -4.03
CA ARG A 2 -27.37 -4.48 -4.44
C ARG A 2 -27.06 -4.55 -5.95
N LEU A 3 -27.98 -4.09 -6.79
CA LEU A 3 -27.78 -4.01 -8.24
C LEU A 3 -26.59 -3.13 -8.62
N PHE A 4 -26.44 -1.95 -8.00
CA PHE A 4 -25.32 -1.05 -8.28
C PHE A 4 -23.98 -1.64 -7.88
N ILE A 5 -23.90 -2.25 -6.69
CA ILE A 5 -22.69 -2.93 -6.22
C ILE A 5 -22.34 -4.07 -7.18
N PHE A 6 -23.32 -4.87 -7.57
CA PHE A 6 -23.13 -5.94 -8.54
C PHE A 6 -22.58 -5.40 -9.87
N LEU A 7 -23.22 -4.39 -10.47
CA LEU A 7 -22.77 -3.78 -11.72
C LEU A 7 -21.36 -3.19 -11.62
N SER A 8 -21.05 -2.47 -10.54
CA SER A 8 -19.74 -1.85 -10.33
C SER A 8 -18.64 -2.91 -10.21
N LEU A 9 -18.91 -3.98 -9.44
CA LEU A 9 -18.01 -5.11 -9.32
C LEU A 9 -17.90 -5.89 -10.63
N SER A 10 -18.98 -6.06 -11.40
CA SER A 10 -18.94 -6.71 -12.72
C SER A 10 -18.05 -5.96 -13.70
N ILE A 11 -18.12 -4.62 -13.73
CA ILE A 11 -17.24 -3.78 -14.55
C ILE A 11 -15.78 -3.96 -14.13
N LEU A 12 -15.50 -3.89 -12.82
CA LEU A 12 -14.15 -4.12 -12.30
C LEU A 12 -13.64 -5.53 -12.63
N LEU A 13 -14.49 -6.56 -12.45
CA LEU A 13 -14.17 -7.95 -12.76
C LEU A 13 -13.86 -8.15 -14.25
N TYR A 14 -14.66 -7.54 -15.14
CA TYR A 14 -14.46 -7.59 -16.57
C TYR A 14 -13.14 -6.94 -17.00
N PHE A 15 -12.89 -5.69 -16.61
CA PHE A 15 -11.69 -4.99 -17.08
C PHE A 15 -10.41 -5.47 -16.41
N LYS A 16 -10.44 -5.80 -15.11
CA LYS A 16 -9.22 -6.14 -14.35
C LYS A 16 -8.89 -7.63 -14.34
N TYR A 17 -9.87 -8.54 -14.42
CA TYR A 17 -9.63 -9.98 -14.18
C TYR A 17 -10.01 -10.90 -15.33
N PHE A 18 -10.61 -10.39 -16.41
CA PHE A 18 -11.08 -11.24 -17.51
C PHE A 18 -9.95 -12.08 -18.11
N ASN A 19 -8.79 -11.49 -18.35
CA ASN A 19 -7.63 -12.23 -18.87
C ASN A 19 -7.15 -13.32 -17.89
N PHE A 20 -7.04 -13.00 -16.60
CA PHE A 20 -6.69 -13.97 -15.56
C PHE A 20 -7.66 -15.16 -15.51
N PHE A 21 -8.97 -14.93 -15.63
CA PHE A 21 -9.96 -16.01 -15.65
C PHE A 21 -9.88 -16.86 -16.91
N ILE A 22 -9.68 -16.25 -18.08
CA ILE A 22 -9.49 -16.99 -19.34
C ILE A 22 -8.23 -17.83 -19.28
N GLU A 23 -7.10 -17.25 -18.90
CA GLU A 23 -5.82 -17.96 -18.80
C GLU A 23 -5.90 -19.13 -17.81
N SER A 24 -6.54 -18.91 -16.65
CA SER A 24 -6.77 -19.96 -15.66
C SER A 24 -7.67 -21.08 -16.19
N ALA A 25 -8.73 -20.74 -16.95
CA ALA A 25 -9.61 -21.72 -17.56
C ALA A 25 -8.91 -22.52 -18.67
N ILE A 26 -8.12 -21.85 -19.52
CA ILE A 26 -7.29 -22.49 -20.56
C ILE A 26 -6.29 -23.45 -19.90
N SER A 27 -5.59 -23.00 -18.86
CA SER A 27 -4.64 -23.84 -18.12
C SER A 27 -5.33 -25.07 -17.52
N LEU A 28 -6.54 -24.91 -16.98
CA LEU A 28 -7.32 -26.02 -16.44
C LEU A 28 -7.76 -26.99 -17.54
N LEU A 29 -8.29 -26.50 -18.66
CA LEU A 29 -8.74 -27.33 -19.78
C LEU A 29 -7.58 -28.09 -20.44
N ASN A 30 -6.43 -27.41 -20.62
CA ASN A 30 -5.21 -28.04 -21.11
C ASN A 30 -4.73 -29.15 -20.15
N SER A 31 -4.91 -28.99 -18.83
CA SER A 31 -4.58 -30.04 -17.86
C SER A 31 -5.45 -31.30 -18.01
N PHE A 32 -6.63 -31.18 -18.62
CA PHE A 32 -7.51 -32.28 -18.99
C PHE A 32 -7.31 -32.76 -20.44
N GLY A 33 -6.27 -32.27 -21.14
CA GLY A 33 -5.96 -32.65 -22.53
C GLY A 33 -6.85 -32.00 -23.58
N LEU A 34 -7.63 -30.98 -23.22
CA LEU A 34 -8.44 -30.20 -24.15
C LEU A 34 -7.63 -29.01 -24.65
N GLU A 35 -7.02 -29.13 -25.84
CA GLU A 35 -6.29 -28.03 -26.46
C GLU A 35 -7.26 -26.89 -26.83
N THR A 36 -7.11 -25.76 -26.15
CA THR A 36 -7.90 -24.55 -26.40
C THR A 36 -7.05 -23.44 -26.96
N ASN A 37 -7.60 -22.66 -27.89
CA ASN A 37 -6.86 -21.61 -28.58
C ASN A 37 -6.69 -20.38 -27.67
N GLN A 38 -5.48 -19.81 -27.60
CA GLN A 38 -5.09 -18.73 -26.69
C GLN A 38 -5.47 -17.33 -27.18
N HIS A 39 -6.68 -17.14 -27.71
CA HIS A 39 -7.14 -15.80 -28.05
C HIS A 39 -7.74 -15.12 -26.83
N THR A 40 -6.91 -14.38 -26.08
CA THR A 40 -7.36 -13.42 -25.08
C THR A 40 -7.76 -12.11 -25.76
N LEU A 41 -8.74 -11.41 -25.19
CA LEU A 41 -9.02 -10.03 -25.59
C LEU A 41 -7.97 -9.13 -24.91
N GLU A 42 -7.19 -8.38 -25.68
CA GLU A 42 -6.29 -7.35 -25.14
C GLU A 42 -7.12 -6.14 -24.66
N ILE A 43 -7.85 -6.33 -23.57
CA ILE A 43 -8.70 -5.30 -22.97
C ILE A 43 -7.80 -4.23 -22.36
N ILE A 44 -7.89 -3.00 -22.89
CA ILE A 44 -7.21 -1.84 -22.31
C ILE A 44 -7.88 -1.52 -20.97
N LEU A 45 -7.09 -1.59 -19.88
CA LEU A 45 -7.54 -1.27 -18.53
C LEU A 45 -7.72 0.26 -18.38
N PRO A 46 -8.90 0.77 -18.01
CA PRO A 46 -9.08 2.19 -17.76
C PRO A 46 -8.29 2.63 -16.52
N VAL A 47 -7.49 3.70 -16.65
CA VAL A 47 -6.72 4.26 -15.54
C VAL A 47 -7.68 4.67 -14.41
N GLY A 48 -7.37 4.22 -13.19
CA GLY A 48 -8.15 4.56 -11.99
C GLY A 48 -9.44 3.75 -11.79
N ILE A 49 -9.68 2.68 -12.57
CA ILE A 49 -10.90 1.84 -12.46
C ILE A 49 -11.19 1.30 -11.08
N SER A 50 -10.15 0.93 -10.36
CA SER A 50 -10.25 0.59 -8.95
C SER A 50 -10.79 1.77 -8.16
N PHE A 51 -10.18 2.95 -8.23
CA PHE A 51 -10.54 4.10 -7.41
C PHE A 51 -11.97 4.60 -7.63
N TYR A 52 -12.40 4.80 -8.88
CA TYR A 52 -13.77 5.27 -9.11
C TYR A 52 -14.82 4.21 -8.74
N THR A 53 -14.49 2.92 -8.82
CA THR A 53 -15.34 1.83 -8.32
C THR A 53 -15.50 1.90 -6.81
N PHE A 54 -14.40 2.14 -6.06
CA PHE A 54 -14.45 2.32 -4.61
C PHE A 54 -15.22 3.58 -4.21
N HIS A 55 -15.04 4.69 -4.91
CA HIS A 55 -15.81 5.92 -4.69
C HIS A 55 -17.31 5.70 -4.91
N GLY A 56 -17.69 5.03 -6.02
CA GLY A 56 -19.07 4.70 -6.31
C GLY A 56 -19.70 3.78 -5.25
N ILE A 57 -19.01 2.73 -4.84
CA ILE A 57 -19.46 1.82 -3.77
C ILE A 57 -19.58 2.57 -2.45
N SER A 58 -18.58 3.38 -2.07
CA SER A 58 -18.61 4.20 -0.85
C SER A 58 -19.83 5.11 -0.82
N TYR A 59 -20.13 5.82 -1.91
CA TYR A 59 -21.29 6.72 -1.99
C TYR A 59 -22.60 5.99 -1.71
N ILE A 60 -22.86 4.89 -2.42
CA ILE A 60 -24.10 4.13 -2.25
C ILE A 60 -24.20 3.47 -0.87
N MET A 61 -23.09 2.95 -0.34
CA MET A 61 -23.04 2.33 0.98
C MET A 61 -23.22 3.35 2.11
N ASP A 62 -22.63 4.53 1.98
CA ASP A 62 -22.77 5.61 2.97
C ASP A 62 -24.20 6.17 3.00
N ILE A 63 -24.90 6.24 1.85
CA ILE A 63 -26.34 6.55 1.81
C ILE A 63 -27.14 5.43 2.49
N TYR A 64 -26.87 4.16 2.17
CA TYR A 64 -27.58 3.02 2.76
C TYR A 64 -27.43 2.97 4.29
N TYR A 65 -26.22 3.23 4.80
CA TYR A 65 -25.95 3.31 6.23
C TYR A 65 -26.34 4.65 6.87
N ARG A 66 -27.02 5.54 6.13
CA ARG A 66 -27.48 6.85 6.59
C ARG A 66 -26.35 7.74 7.15
N ARG A 67 -25.15 7.61 6.59
CA ARG A 67 -24.00 8.47 6.90
C ARG A 67 -24.05 9.79 6.13
N ILE A 68 -24.64 9.78 4.93
CA ILE A 68 -24.92 10.96 4.11
C ILE A 68 -26.29 10.85 3.44
N ASN A 69 -26.81 11.99 2.98
CA ASN A 69 -27.95 12.04 2.08
C ASN A 69 -27.49 11.98 0.61
N PRO A 70 -28.35 11.57 -0.34
CA PRO A 70 -28.07 11.70 -1.76
C PRO A 70 -27.68 13.15 -2.11
N HIS A 71 -26.60 13.28 -2.87
CA HIS A 71 -26.04 14.54 -3.33
C HIS A 71 -26.72 14.97 -4.64
N ASN A 72 -27.31 16.17 -4.69
CA ASN A 72 -28.07 16.63 -5.85
C ASN A 72 -27.22 17.39 -6.89
N ASP A 73 -26.03 17.84 -6.52
CA ASP A 73 -25.09 18.47 -7.45
C ASP A 73 -24.25 17.42 -8.19
N ILE A 74 -24.51 17.29 -9.50
CA ILE A 74 -23.81 16.38 -10.40
C ILE A 74 -22.35 16.78 -10.62
N VAL A 75 -22.03 18.07 -10.55
CA VAL A 75 -20.67 18.57 -10.74
C VAL A 75 -19.81 18.20 -9.54
N ALA A 76 -20.30 18.45 -8.32
CA ALA A 76 -19.63 18.02 -7.09
C ALA A 76 -19.45 16.50 -7.03
N TYR A 77 -20.49 15.73 -7.41
CA TYR A 77 -20.39 14.28 -7.49
C TYR A 77 -19.35 13.81 -8.53
N SER A 78 -19.35 14.39 -9.72
CA SER A 78 -18.39 14.05 -10.77
C SER A 78 -16.97 14.37 -10.35
N LEU A 79 -16.77 15.50 -9.67
CA LEU A 79 -15.47 15.88 -9.10
C LEU A 79 -15.02 14.89 -8.01
N PHE A 80 -15.92 14.41 -7.16
CA PHE A 80 -15.60 13.36 -6.18
C PHE A 80 -15.14 12.06 -6.85
N VAL A 81 -15.85 11.61 -7.88
CA VAL A 81 -15.51 10.36 -8.59
C VAL A 81 -14.18 10.50 -9.33
N ALA A 82 -13.95 11.64 -10.00
CA ALA A 82 -12.80 11.89 -10.87
C ALA A 82 -11.74 12.81 -10.21
N TYR A 83 -11.64 12.84 -8.88
CA TYR A 83 -10.74 13.75 -8.19
C TYR A 83 -9.28 13.39 -8.50
N PHE A 84 -8.66 14.18 -9.38
CA PHE A 84 -7.38 13.84 -10.02
C PHE A 84 -6.21 13.53 -9.05
N PRO A 85 -6.09 14.15 -7.85
CA PRO A 85 -4.99 13.81 -6.94
C PRO A 85 -5.06 12.37 -6.44
N LEU A 86 -6.26 11.77 -6.44
CA LEU A 86 -6.49 10.40 -5.98
C LEU A 86 -6.44 9.36 -7.08
N LEU A 87 -6.59 9.78 -8.35
CA LEU A 87 -7.09 8.94 -9.42
C LEU A 87 -6.26 7.68 -9.68
N VAL A 88 -4.97 7.67 -9.32
CA VAL A 88 -4.11 6.52 -9.61
C VAL A 88 -3.62 5.73 -8.40
N ALA A 89 -3.23 6.38 -7.31
CA ALA A 89 -2.72 5.69 -6.12
C ALA A 89 -2.98 6.49 -4.84
N GLY A 90 -4.03 7.31 -4.79
CA GLY A 90 -4.29 8.15 -3.62
C GLY A 90 -4.90 7.40 -2.44
N PRO A 91 -5.13 8.11 -1.31
CA PRO A 91 -6.05 7.63 -0.29
C PRO A 91 -7.41 7.26 -0.89
N ILE A 92 -7.94 6.09 -0.52
CA ILE A 92 -9.30 5.69 -0.87
C ILE A 92 -10.27 6.52 -0.04
N GLU A 93 -10.75 7.62 -0.65
CA GLU A 93 -11.67 8.54 0.00
C GLU A 93 -13.08 7.97 0.14
N ARG A 94 -13.80 8.52 1.10
CA ARG A 94 -15.21 8.21 1.32
C ARG A 94 -16.07 9.36 0.88
N ALA A 95 -17.25 9.03 0.34
CA ALA A 95 -18.27 10.03 0.03
C ALA A 95 -18.62 10.87 1.25
N SER A 96 -18.74 10.25 2.43
CA SER A 96 -19.00 10.95 3.69
C SER A 96 -17.91 11.92 4.15
N HIS A 97 -16.68 11.80 3.63
CA HIS A 97 -15.54 12.64 4.02
C HIS A 97 -15.20 13.69 2.95
N LEU A 98 -15.12 13.29 1.67
CA LEU A 98 -14.68 14.18 0.59
C LEU A 98 -15.81 15.05 0.05
N LEU A 99 -17.02 14.53 -0.20
CA LEU A 99 -18.11 15.31 -0.82
C LEU A 99 -18.46 16.59 -0.03
N PRO A 100 -18.64 16.56 1.31
CA PRO A 100 -18.96 17.78 2.05
C PRO A 100 -17.89 18.86 1.93
N GLN A 101 -16.62 18.48 1.75
CA GLN A 101 -15.52 19.43 1.54
C GLN A 101 -15.60 20.09 0.15
N LEU A 102 -16.21 19.41 -0.84
CA LEU A 102 -16.40 19.95 -2.17
C LEU A 102 -17.50 21.01 -2.24
N ASP A 103 -18.41 21.05 -1.28
CA ASP A 103 -19.46 22.07 -1.20
C ASP A 103 -18.98 23.37 -0.54
N ILE A 104 -17.88 23.32 0.21
CA ILE A 104 -17.36 24.48 0.93
C ILE A 104 -16.70 25.44 -0.06
N LYS A 105 -17.04 26.73 0.02
CA LYS A 105 -16.39 27.77 -0.78
C LYS A 105 -14.92 27.89 -0.36
N ARG A 106 -14.01 27.86 -1.35
CA ARG A 106 -12.57 27.87 -1.12
C ARG A 106 -12.09 29.29 -0.90
N ASN A 107 -11.29 29.49 0.14
CA ASN A 107 -10.60 30.74 0.43
C ASN A 107 -9.10 30.50 0.42
N PHE A 108 -8.35 31.37 -0.23
CA PHE A 108 -6.90 31.30 -0.22
C PHE A 108 -6.37 31.56 1.20
N ASN A 109 -5.54 30.66 1.71
CA ASN A 109 -4.96 30.77 3.05
C ASN A 109 -3.47 30.38 3.01
N LEU A 110 -2.58 31.34 3.24
CA LEU A 110 -1.13 31.13 3.28
C LEU A 110 -0.69 30.13 4.37
N GLU A 111 -1.44 30.04 5.47
CA GLU A 111 -1.13 29.08 6.54
C GLU A 111 -1.39 27.63 6.14
N VAL A 112 -2.18 27.40 5.09
CA VAL A 112 -2.41 26.06 4.52
C VAL A 112 -1.30 25.66 3.55
N ILE A 113 -0.62 26.63 2.92
CA ILE A 113 0.45 26.37 1.93
C ILE A 113 1.66 25.73 2.59
N LYS A 114 2.07 26.19 3.78
CA LYS A 114 3.24 25.65 4.47
C LYS A 114 3.14 24.13 4.68
N PRO A 115 2.11 23.59 5.39
CA PRO A 115 1.97 22.14 5.56
C PRO A 115 1.76 21.39 4.24
N ALA A 116 1.09 22.01 3.25
CA ALA A 116 0.94 21.42 1.92
C ALA A 116 2.30 21.18 1.23
N LEU A 117 3.17 22.20 1.23
CA LEU A 117 4.52 22.09 0.70
C LEU A 117 5.36 21.09 1.49
N SER A 118 5.23 21.05 2.82
CA SER A 118 5.90 20.06 3.67
C SER A 118 5.61 18.62 3.22
N LEU A 119 4.34 18.30 2.96
CA LEU A 119 3.93 17.00 2.46
C LEU A 119 4.49 16.74 1.06
N MET A 120 4.39 17.70 0.15
CA MET A 120 4.88 17.53 -1.22
C MET A 120 6.40 17.28 -1.25
N PHE A 121 7.20 18.12 -0.60
CA PHE A 121 8.66 17.96 -0.54
C PHE A 121 9.07 16.66 0.14
N TRP A 122 8.38 16.27 1.22
CA TRP A 122 8.63 15.00 1.88
C TRP A 122 8.28 13.80 1.00
N GLY A 123 7.15 13.87 0.30
CA GLY A 123 6.73 12.83 -0.63
C GLY A 123 7.68 12.69 -1.81
N PHE A 124 8.13 13.81 -2.39
CA PHE A 124 9.15 13.82 -3.44
C PHE A 124 10.49 13.25 -2.95
N PHE A 125 10.90 13.54 -1.72
CA PHE A 125 12.11 12.95 -1.15
C PHE A 125 12.00 11.43 -1.10
N LYS A 126 10.93 10.89 -0.52
CA LYS A 126 10.71 9.43 -0.44
C LYS A 126 10.70 8.79 -1.83
N LYS A 127 9.98 9.36 -2.80
CA LYS A 127 9.91 8.83 -4.16
C LYS A 127 11.26 8.88 -4.89
N LEU A 128 11.83 10.08 -5.03
CA LEU A 128 12.98 10.32 -5.92
C LEU A 128 14.31 9.86 -5.33
N VAL A 129 14.45 9.86 -4.00
CA VAL A 129 15.71 9.48 -3.33
C VAL A 129 15.72 8.01 -2.95
N ILE A 130 14.61 7.48 -2.45
CA ILE A 130 14.54 6.10 -1.96
C ILE A 130 13.93 5.17 -3.01
N ALA A 131 12.66 5.40 -3.40
CA ALA A 131 11.95 4.42 -4.21
C ALA A 131 12.58 4.23 -5.60
N ASP A 132 12.89 5.32 -6.30
CA ASP A 132 13.43 5.26 -7.66
C ASP A 132 14.88 4.73 -7.67
N SER A 133 15.66 5.07 -6.65
CA SER A 133 17.02 4.55 -6.48
C SER A 133 17.01 3.05 -6.12
N ALA A 134 16.21 2.67 -5.12
CA ALA A 134 16.11 1.28 -4.68
C ALA A 134 15.56 0.37 -5.79
N GLY A 135 14.65 0.89 -6.62
CA GLY A 135 13.99 0.13 -7.68
C GLY A 135 14.96 -0.53 -8.65
N MET A 136 16.00 0.17 -9.11
CA MET A 136 16.99 -0.44 -10.01
C MET A 136 17.60 -1.73 -9.43
N ILE A 137 17.93 -1.71 -8.15
CA ILE A 137 18.58 -2.84 -7.47
C ILE A 137 17.57 -3.95 -7.19
N VAL A 138 16.39 -3.58 -6.70
CA VAL A 138 15.31 -4.52 -6.42
C VAL A 138 14.90 -5.24 -7.70
N ASP A 139 14.80 -4.53 -8.82
CA ASP A 139 14.40 -5.10 -10.10
C ASP A 139 15.41 -6.15 -10.59
N ASP A 140 16.71 -5.88 -10.46
CA ASP A 140 17.76 -6.85 -10.81
C ASP A 140 17.72 -8.08 -9.89
N VAL A 141 17.60 -7.88 -8.57
CA VAL A 141 17.56 -8.98 -7.60
C VAL A 141 16.35 -9.88 -7.81
N PHE A 142 15.15 -9.32 -7.99
CA PHE A 142 13.92 -10.11 -8.15
C PHE A 142 13.79 -10.74 -9.54
N SER A 143 14.35 -10.12 -10.59
CA SER A 143 14.30 -10.69 -11.95
C SER A 143 15.33 -11.81 -12.16
N ASN A 144 16.45 -11.77 -11.44
CA ASN A 144 17.58 -12.67 -11.62
C ASN A 144 17.94 -13.44 -10.34
N TYR A 145 16.96 -13.72 -9.47
CA TYR A 145 17.19 -14.21 -8.09
C TYR A 145 18.02 -15.49 -8.00
N GLN A 146 18.03 -16.34 -9.04
CA GLN A 146 18.82 -17.57 -9.10
C GLN A 146 20.34 -17.30 -9.15
N ASN A 147 20.74 -16.09 -9.53
CA ASN A 147 22.14 -15.68 -9.69
C ASN A 147 22.70 -14.93 -8.47
N PHE A 148 21.91 -14.80 -7.40
CA PHE A 148 22.29 -14.05 -6.19
C PHE A 148 22.45 -14.99 -4.99
N SER A 149 23.37 -14.62 -4.08
CA SER A 149 23.52 -15.36 -2.83
C SER A 149 22.35 -15.13 -1.87
N SER A 150 22.26 -15.99 -0.85
CA SER A 150 21.24 -15.89 0.20
C SER A 150 21.17 -14.52 0.85
N TYR A 151 22.33 -13.93 1.15
CA TYR A 151 22.40 -12.59 1.76
C TYR A 151 21.93 -11.49 0.81
N SER A 152 22.27 -11.60 -0.47
CA SER A 152 21.85 -10.64 -1.50
C SER A 152 20.33 -10.66 -1.68
N LEU A 153 19.71 -11.85 -1.66
CA LEU A 153 18.26 -12.01 -1.75
C LEU A 153 17.52 -11.45 -0.53
N ILE A 154 18.03 -11.70 0.68
CA ILE A 154 17.48 -11.12 1.92
C ILE A 154 17.59 -9.59 1.88
N PHE A 155 18.76 -9.07 1.50
CA PHE A 155 18.98 -7.63 1.39
C PHE A 155 18.04 -6.99 0.35
N GLY A 156 17.91 -7.58 -0.84
CA GLY A 156 16.98 -7.12 -1.86
C GLY A 156 15.52 -7.14 -1.40
N SER A 157 15.12 -8.15 -0.62
CA SER A 157 13.77 -8.22 -0.04
C SER A 157 13.52 -7.10 0.98
N ILE A 158 14.49 -6.82 1.86
CA ILE A 158 14.43 -5.69 2.81
C ILE A 158 14.38 -4.36 2.07
N LEU A 159 15.20 -4.21 1.03
CA LEU A 159 15.24 -3.00 0.21
C LEU A 159 13.91 -2.78 -0.53
N PHE A 160 13.28 -3.84 -1.05
CA PHE A 160 11.94 -3.78 -1.63
C PHE A 160 10.90 -3.31 -0.61
N THR A 161 10.96 -3.80 0.64
CA THR A 161 10.08 -3.34 1.72
C THR A 161 10.16 -1.82 1.89
N PHE A 162 11.36 -1.25 1.96
CA PHE A 162 11.51 0.21 2.03
C PHE A 162 11.10 0.92 0.74
N GLN A 163 11.39 0.35 -0.43
CA GLN A 163 11.02 0.89 -1.74
C GLN A 163 9.50 1.06 -1.84
N ILE A 164 8.73 0.00 -1.59
CA ILE A 164 7.26 0.04 -1.75
C ILE A 164 6.62 1.02 -0.75
N TYR A 165 7.17 1.13 0.46
CA TYR A 165 6.73 2.14 1.41
C TYR A 165 7.04 3.56 0.93
N ALA A 166 8.27 3.82 0.51
CA ALA A 166 8.68 5.15 0.08
C ALA A 166 7.92 5.61 -1.18
N ASP A 167 7.67 4.69 -2.10
CA ASP A 167 6.90 4.93 -3.32
C ASP A 167 5.45 5.33 -2.99
N PHE A 168 4.77 4.50 -2.20
CA PHE A 168 3.34 4.67 -1.94
C PHE A 168 3.04 5.76 -0.91
N SER A 169 3.85 5.82 0.16
CA SER A 169 3.79 6.90 1.15
C SER A 169 4.23 8.22 0.52
N GLY A 170 5.17 8.19 -0.42
CA GLY A 170 5.58 9.35 -1.21
C GLY A 170 4.44 9.91 -2.05
N TYR A 171 3.79 9.06 -2.86
CA TYR A 171 2.61 9.44 -3.63
C TYR A 171 1.50 10.01 -2.73
N SER A 172 1.18 9.31 -1.63
CA SER A 172 0.10 9.71 -0.72
C SER A 172 0.34 11.09 -0.13
N ASP A 173 1.57 11.42 0.27
CA ASP A 173 1.89 12.74 0.79
C ASP A 173 1.82 13.82 -0.30
N ILE A 174 2.30 13.55 -1.52
CA ILE A 174 2.15 14.49 -2.65
C ILE A 174 0.66 14.76 -2.92
N ALA A 175 -0.16 13.72 -3.00
CA ALA A 175 -1.61 13.84 -3.24
C ALA A 175 -2.32 14.61 -2.13
N ARG A 176 -1.97 14.36 -0.85
CA ARG A 176 -2.47 15.10 0.31
C ARG A 176 -2.04 16.56 0.24
N GLY A 177 -0.78 16.84 -0.04
CA GLY A 177 -0.25 18.21 -0.16
C GLY A 177 -0.93 19.01 -1.27
N VAL A 178 -1.05 18.43 -2.47
CA VAL A 178 -1.78 19.06 -3.59
C VAL A 178 -3.23 19.34 -3.21
N SER A 179 -3.92 18.38 -2.59
CA SER A 179 -5.31 18.58 -2.16
C SER A 179 -5.46 19.66 -1.11
N LYS A 180 -4.50 19.75 -0.19
CA LYS A 180 -4.44 20.78 0.84
C LYS A 180 -4.34 22.18 0.24
N LEU A 181 -3.62 22.36 -0.88
CA LEU A 181 -3.62 23.63 -1.64
C LEU A 181 -4.99 24.01 -2.19
N PHE A 182 -5.85 23.03 -2.49
CA PHE A 182 -7.25 23.24 -2.87
C PHE A 182 -8.21 23.37 -1.67
N GLY A 183 -7.69 23.38 -0.43
CA GLY A 183 -8.49 23.42 0.79
C GLY A 183 -9.20 22.10 1.10
N ILE A 184 -8.73 20.98 0.55
CA ILE A 184 -9.28 19.64 0.75
C ILE A 184 -8.30 18.82 1.60
N GLU A 185 -8.77 18.34 2.74
CA GLU A 185 -8.01 17.45 3.61
C GLU A 185 -8.35 16.00 3.25
N LEU A 186 -7.36 15.28 2.73
CA LEU A 186 -7.47 13.85 2.42
C LEU A 186 -7.06 12.99 3.62
N LEU A 187 -7.63 11.78 3.68
CA LEU A 187 -7.32 10.75 4.66
C LEU A 187 -5.84 10.38 4.65
N LEU A 188 -5.30 10.09 5.83
CA LEU A 188 -3.96 9.57 5.98
C LEU A 188 -3.89 8.13 5.46
N ASN A 189 -2.84 7.78 4.72
CA ASN A 189 -2.60 6.41 4.27
C ASN A 189 -1.54 5.69 5.10
N PHE A 190 -0.54 6.41 5.62
CA PHE A 190 0.58 5.82 6.34
C PHE A 190 0.85 6.55 7.65
N ASN A 191 1.07 5.79 8.73
CA ASN A 191 1.39 6.35 10.04
C ASN A 191 2.48 5.53 10.75
N PHE A 192 3.71 5.66 10.26
CA PHE A 192 4.90 5.00 10.80
C PHE A 192 4.72 3.46 10.92
N PRO A 193 4.37 2.76 9.83
CA PRO A 193 3.94 1.35 9.86
C PRO A 193 5.03 0.38 10.34
N TYR A 194 6.31 0.71 10.16
CA TYR A 194 7.43 -0.16 10.55
C TYR A 194 7.79 -0.11 12.04
N PHE A 195 7.09 0.72 12.83
CA PHE A 195 7.14 0.69 14.30
C PHE A 195 5.91 -0.01 14.91
N ALA A 196 5.17 -0.77 14.08
CA ALA A 196 4.01 -1.52 14.51
C ALA A 196 4.40 -2.75 15.33
N LYS A 197 3.77 -2.92 16.49
CA LYS A 197 4.16 -3.95 17.47
C LYS A 197 3.46 -5.30 17.27
N ASN A 198 2.54 -5.39 16.32
CA ASN A 198 1.83 -6.61 15.91
C ASN A 198 1.11 -6.33 14.59
N MET A 199 0.53 -7.38 13.99
CA MET A 199 -0.14 -7.30 12.69
C MET A 199 -1.39 -6.39 12.70
N GLN A 200 -2.14 -6.29 13.82
CA GLN A 200 -3.21 -5.30 13.99
C GLN A 200 -2.70 -3.87 13.94
N ASP A 201 -1.66 -3.58 14.70
CA ASP A 201 -1.03 -2.27 14.73
C ASP A 201 -0.51 -1.89 13.33
N PHE A 202 0.07 -2.84 12.60
CA PHE A 202 0.55 -2.63 11.22
C PHE A 202 -0.57 -2.21 10.28
N TRP A 203 -1.67 -2.97 10.21
CA TRP A 203 -2.81 -2.65 9.34
C TRP A 203 -3.60 -1.41 9.78
N SER A 204 -3.39 -0.93 11.01
CA SER A 204 -3.91 0.37 11.45
C SER A 204 -3.02 1.55 11.03
N ARG A 205 -1.85 1.27 10.44
CA ARG A 205 -0.82 2.25 10.04
C ARG A 205 -0.41 2.16 8.58
N TRP A 206 -0.67 1.04 7.92
CA TRP A 206 -0.36 0.78 6.52
C TRP A 206 -1.63 0.89 5.68
N HIS A 207 -1.58 1.69 4.62
CA HIS A 207 -2.69 1.92 3.69
C HIS A 207 -4.05 2.11 4.39
N ILE A 208 -4.07 2.99 5.40
CA ILE A 208 -5.16 3.17 6.37
C ILE A 208 -6.51 3.44 5.68
N SER A 209 -6.52 4.19 4.57
CA SER A 209 -7.75 4.46 3.83
C SER A 209 -8.40 3.16 3.32
N LEU A 210 -7.62 2.27 2.68
CA LEU A 210 -8.06 0.94 2.25
C LEU A 210 -8.43 0.06 3.44
N SER A 211 -7.58 -0.02 4.46
CA SER A 211 -7.85 -0.86 5.63
C SER A 211 -9.13 -0.45 6.35
N SER A 212 -9.41 0.85 6.43
CA SER A 212 -10.68 1.37 6.97
C SER A 212 -11.88 1.05 6.07
N PHE A 213 -11.71 1.15 4.74
CA PHE A 213 -12.74 0.81 3.77
C PHE A 213 -13.13 -0.67 3.87
N LEU A 214 -12.13 -1.56 3.86
CA LEU A 214 -12.32 -2.99 4.03
C LEU A 214 -12.92 -3.31 5.39
N ASN A 215 -12.50 -2.62 6.46
CA ASN A 215 -13.10 -2.79 7.79
C ASN A 215 -14.60 -2.53 7.75
N ASP A 216 -15.01 -1.40 7.19
CA ASP A 216 -16.38 -0.92 7.30
C ASP A 216 -17.34 -1.57 6.31
N TYR A 217 -16.88 -1.88 5.10
CA TYR A 217 -17.73 -2.39 4.03
C TYR A 217 -17.58 -3.90 3.77
N VAL A 218 -16.56 -4.56 4.34
CA VAL A 218 -16.31 -6.00 4.17
C VAL A 218 -16.28 -6.73 5.51
N PHE A 219 -15.32 -6.40 6.37
CA PHE A 219 -15.10 -7.10 7.64
C PHE A 219 -16.31 -7.02 8.57
N ILE A 220 -16.80 -5.82 8.89
CA ILE A 220 -17.92 -5.63 9.82
C ILE A 220 -19.18 -6.36 9.33
N PRO A 221 -19.63 -6.20 8.06
CA PRO A 221 -20.77 -6.93 7.54
C PRO A 221 -20.64 -8.47 7.64
N ILE A 222 -19.46 -9.02 7.34
CA ILE A 222 -19.21 -10.47 7.44
C ILE A 222 -19.21 -10.91 8.91
N ALA A 223 -18.53 -10.17 9.78
CA ALA A 223 -18.48 -10.46 11.21
C ALA A 223 -19.88 -10.43 11.86
N LEU A 224 -20.73 -9.48 11.46
CA LEU A 224 -22.13 -9.40 11.91
C LEU A 224 -22.96 -10.57 11.38
N LYS A 225 -22.76 -10.98 10.12
CA LYS A 225 -23.46 -12.13 9.51
C LYS A 225 -23.13 -13.45 10.22
N PHE A 226 -21.88 -13.64 10.64
CA PHE A 226 -21.43 -14.85 11.31
C PHE A 226 -21.30 -14.70 12.84
N ARG A 227 -21.95 -13.70 13.43
CA ARG A 227 -21.84 -13.40 14.87
C ARG A 227 -22.20 -14.58 15.77
N ASP A 228 -23.16 -15.41 15.33
CA ASP A 228 -23.67 -16.55 16.09
C ASP A 228 -22.62 -17.69 16.21
N PHE A 229 -21.56 -17.64 15.39
CA PHE A 229 -20.43 -18.57 15.44
C PHE A 229 -19.33 -18.13 16.43
N GLY A 230 -19.54 -17.04 17.18
CA GLY A 230 -18.59 -16.51 18.16
C GLY A 230 -17.23 -16.20 17.55
N LYS A 231 -16.13 -16.68 18.17
CA LYS A 231 -14.75 -16.46 17.69
C LYS A 231 -14.54 -16.96 16.25
N ARG A 232 -15.20 -18.06 15.85
CA ARG A 232 -15.07 -18.60 14.48
C ARG A 232 -15.62 -17.65 13.42
N GLY A 233 -16.67 -16.91 13.74
CA GLY A 233 -17.23 -15.89 12.84
C GLY A 233 -16.23 -14.76 12.54
N ILE A 234 -15.41 -14.39 13.53
CA ILE A 234 -14.33 -13.40 13.36
C ILE A 234 -13.23 -13.95 12.46
N TYR A 235 -12.84 -15.21 12.65
CA TYR A 235 -11.78 -15.82 11.82
C TYR A 235 -12.19 -15.86 10.35
N ILE A 236 -13.45 -16.22 10.09
CA ILE A 236 -14.08 -16.17 8.77
C ILE A 236 -14.03 -14.74 8.22
N ALA A 237 -14.43 -13.74 9.01
CA ALA A 237 -14.42 -12.34 8.58
C ALA A 237 -13.01 -11.84 8.24
N VAL A 238 -12.00 -12.11 9.08
CA VAL A 238 -10.60 -11.75 8.82
C VAL A 238 -10.09 -12.42 7.54
N PHE A 239 -10.30 -13.73 7.41
CA PHE A 239 -9.84 -14.49 6.25
C PHE A 239 -10.41 -13.93 4.95
N PHE A 240 -11.74 -13.75 4.87
CA PHE A 240 -12.37 -13.20 3.68
C PHE A 240 -12.00 -11.74 3.42
N THR A 241 -11.77 -10.93 4.46
CA THR A 241 -11.34 -9.54 4.28
C THR A 241 -9.98 -9.45 3.61
N PHE A 242 -9.00 -10.24 4.08
CA PHE A 242 -7.67 -10.26 3.46
C PHE A 242 -7.65 -10.98 2.11
N LEU A 243 -8.47 -12.00 1.91
CA LEU A 243 -8.64 -12.64 0.60
C LEU A 243 -9.16 -11.63 -0.43
N ILE A 244 -10.19 -10.86 -0.08
CA ILE A 244 -10.72 -9.79 -0.94
C ILE A 244 -9.68 -8.69 -1.15
N SER A 245 -8.88 -8.35 -0.13
CA SER A 245 -7.77 -7.41 -0.26
C SER A 245 -6.73 -7.90 -1.27
N GLY A 246 -6.33 -9.18 -1.20
CA GLY A 246 -5.40 -9.78 -2.14
C GLY A 246 -5.94 -9.78 -3.56
N ILE A 247 -7.18 -10.22 -3.76
CA ILE A 247 -7.85 -10.17 -5.06
C ILE A 247 -7.82 -8.75 -5.60
N TRP A 248 -8.20 -7.74 -4.79
CA TRP A 248 -8.23 -6.35 -5.23
C TRP A 248 -6.88 -5.83 -5.75
N HIS A 249 -5.75 -6.26 -5.16
CA HIS A 249 -4.44 -5.78 -5.56
C HIS A 249 -4.06 -6.18 -6.99
N GLY A 250 -4.35 -7.40 -7.43
CA GLY A 250 -4.01 -7.81 -8.78
C GLY A 250 -4.62 -9.14 -9.19
N ALA A 251 -4.69 -9.33 -10.51
CA ALA A 251 -5.22 -10.54 -11.13
C ALA A 251 -4.11 -11.60 -11.25
N GLY A 252 -3.72 -12.19 -10.11
CA GLY A 252 -2.68 -13.20 -10.04
C GLY A 252 -2.76 -14.03 -8.77
N TRP A 253 -2.37 -15.30 -8.87
CA TRP A 253 -2.38 -16.23 -7.73
C TRP A 253 -1.46 -15.75 -6.59
N ALA A 254 -0.36 -15.05 -6.91
CA ALA A 254 0.57 -14.51 -5.93
C ALA A 254 -0.11 -13.48 -4.98
N PHE A 255 -0.99 -12.62 -5.50
CA PHE A 255 -1.75 -11.66 -4.68
C PHE A 255 -2.80 -12.33 -3.78
N ILE A 256 -3.46 -13.38 -4.27
CA ILE A 256 -4.38 -14.18 -3.46
C ILE A 256 -3.62 -14.81 -2.30
N PHE A 257 -2.45 -15.41 -2.59
CA PHE A 257 -1.60 -16.01 -1.57
C PHE A 257 -1.07 -14.98 -0.57
N TRP A 258 -0.65 -13.80 -1.04
CA TRP A 258 -0.29 -12.66 -0.20
C TRP A 258 -1.40 -12.27 0.78
N GLY A 259 -2.65 -12.22 0.32
CA GLY A 259 -3.82 -11.99 1.18
C GLY A 259 -3.97 -13.09 2.24
N ILE A 260 -3.85 -14.35 1.85
CA ILE A 260 -3.93 -15.49 2.78
C ILE A 260 -2.81 -15.43 3.84
N LEU A 261 -1.57 -15.10 3.44
CA LEU A 261 -0.46 -14.93 4.38
C LEU A 261 -0.76 -13.86 5.42
N HIS A 262 -1.27 -12.71 5.00
CA HIS A 262 -1.66 -11.66 5.95
C HIS A 262 -2.81 -12.09 6.87
N ALA A 263 -3.77 -12.88 6.40
CA ALA A 263 -4.79 -13.47 7.28
C ALA A 263 -4.14 -14.37 8.34
N ILE A 264 -3.19 -15.23 7.94
CA ILE A 264 -2.46 -16.12 8.84
C ILE A 264 -1.66 -15.32 9.89
N PHE A 265 -0.98 -14.24 9.49
CA PHE A 265 -0.23 -13.39 10.43
C PHE A 265 -1.13 -12.59 11.37
N TYR A 266 -2.36 -12.28 10.94
CA TYR A 266 -3.30 -11.47 11.70
C TYR A 266 -4.12 -12.28 12.72
N LEU A 267 -4.49 -13.51 12.41
CA LEU A 267 -5.38 -14.34 13.24
C LEU A 267 -4.85 -14.68 14.66
N PRO A 268 -3.55 -14.99 14.87
CA PRO A 268 -3.01 -15.37 16.17
C PRO A 268 -3.37 -14.41 17.30
N GLN A 269 -3.40 -13.10 17.02
CA GLN A 269 -3.73 -12.10 18.03
C GLN A 269 -5.15 -12.25 18.61
N PHE A 270 -6.10 -12.85 17.90
CA PHE A 270 -7.46 -13.13 18.43
C PHE A 270 -7.57 -14.48 19.14
N ILE A 271 -6.67 -15.41 18.80
CA ILE A 271 -6.59 -16.73 19.44
C ILE A 271 -5.99 -16.57 20.84
N PHE A 272 -4.89 -15.81 20.95
CA PHE A 272 -4.11 -15.67 22.18
C PHE A 272 -4.50 -14.46 23.06
N SER A 273 -5.30 -13.52 22.56
CA SER A 273 -5.77 -12.38 23.35
C SER A 273 -7.16 -12.63 23.95
N ASN A 274 -7.28 -12.47 25.27
CA ASN A 274 -8.56 -12.40 25.99
C ASN A 274 -9.20 -11.00 25.97
N LYS A 275 -8.61 -10.03 25.25
CA LYS A 275 -9.15 -8.66 25.16
C LYS A 275 -10.38 -8.65 24.24
N LYS A 276 -11.46 -8.00 24.69
CA LYS A 276 -12.65 -7.70 23.87
C LYS A 276 -12.21 -7.02 22.57
N LEU A 277 -12.90 -7.32 21.46
CA LEU A 277 -12.60 -6.72 20.15
C LEU A 277 -12.48 -5.21 20.29
N LYS A 278 -11.32 -4.69 19.91
CA LYS A 278 -11.20 -3.30 19.46
C LYS A 278 -11.30 -3.32 17.93
N SER A 279 -11.86 -2.26 17.35
CA SER A 279 -11.91 -2.05 15.90
C SER A 279 -10.55 -2.32 15.25
N LEU A 280 -10.53 -2.70 13.96
CA LEU A 280 -9.30 -2.86 13.18
C LEU A 280 -8.42 -1.58 13.24
N VAL A 281 -9.04 -0.42 13.49
CA VAL A 281 -8.37 0.84 13.81
C VAL A 281 -8.15 0.94 15.33
N VAL A 282 -6.93 0.74 15.81
CA VAL A 282 -6.55 0.94 17.21
C VAL A 282 -5.94 2.32 17.39
N LYS A 283 -6.42 3.09 18.36
CA LYS A 283 -5.74 4.33 18.81
C LYS A 283 -4.40 3.96 19.44
N THR A 284 -3.33 4.54 18.93
CA THR A 284 -1.96 4.35 19.40
C THR A 284 -1.82 4.84 20.84
N ASN A 285 -1.66 3.91 21.79
CA ASN A 285 -1.36 4.26 23.18
C ASN A 285 0.11 4.68 23.28
N THR A 286 0.34 5.82 23.93
CA THR A 286 1.64 6.46 24.19
C THR A 286 2.44 5.71 25.28
N SER A 287 2.83 4.47 25.03
CA SER A 287 3.87 3.83 25.84
C SER A 287 5.24 4.20 25.30
N THR A 288 6.22 4.37 26.18
CA THR A 288 7.63 4.52 25.81
C THR A 288 8.03 3.34 24.92
N TYR A 289 8.53 3.62 23.71
CA TYR A 289 9.01 2.60 22.78
C TYR A 289 10.27 1.94 23.35
N GLY A 290 10.10 0.76 23.95
CA GLY A 290 11.16 0.03 24.64
C GLY A 290 11.80 -1.07 23.80
N PHE A 291 12.73 -1.82 24.39
CA PHE A 291 13.39 -2.94 23.72
C PHE A 291 12.41 -4.01 23.22
N ASN A 292 11.39 -4.37 24.01
CA ASN A 292 10.36 -5.33 23.60
C ASN A 292 9.55 -4.82 22.40
N ASP A 293 9.28 -3.51 22.34
CA ASP A 293 8.57 -2.92 21.21
C ASP A 293 9.41 -2.97 19.93
N PHE A 294 10.73 -2.79 20.06
CA PHE A 294 11.68 -2.94 18.96
C PHE A 294 11.72 -4.38 18.44
N VAL A 295 11.80 -5.37 19.33
CA VAL A 295 11.77 -6.80 18.96
C VAL A 295 10.47 -7.14 18.24
N ASN A 296 9.32 -6.76 18.79
CA ASN A 296 8.02 -7.02 18.17
C ASN A 296 7.87 -6.33 16.81
N SER A 297 8.36 -5.09 16.68
CA SER A 297 8.30 -4.37 15.40
C SER A 297 9.22 -4.98 14.36
N THR A 298 10.37 -5.50 14.79
CA THR A 298 11.28 -6.26 13.92
C THR A 298 10.61 -7.54 13.43
N GLU A 299 9.93 -8.28 14.29
CA GLU A 299 9.16 -9.47 13.91
C GLU A 299 8.09 -9.14 12.86
N VAL A 300 7.27 -8.10 13.11
CA VAL A 300 6.25 -7.64 12.15
C VAL A 300 6.89 -7.23 10.83
N PHE A 301 7.98 -6.48 10.87
CA PHE A 301 8.72 -6.05 9.68
C PHE A 301 9.20 -7.24 8.84
N LEU A 302 9.73 -8.29 9.47
CA LEU A 302 10.17 -9.50 8.79
C LEU A 302 9.00 -10.28 8.19
N LEU A 303 7.88 -10.42 8.90
CA LEU A 303 6.66 -11.07 8.37
C LEU A 303 6.11 -10.31 7.15
N VAL A 304 6.07 -8.98 7.21
CA VAL A 304 5.66 -8.12 6.10
C VAL A 304 6.63 -8.25 4.92
N THR A 305 7.93 -8.27 5.18
CA THR A 305 8.96 -8.47 4.14
C THR A 305 8.79 -9.82 3.44
N LEU A 306 8.51 -10.89 4.21
CA LEU A 306 8.23 -12.21 3.66
C LEU A 306 6.97 -12.20 2.77
N ALA A 307 5.88 -11.57 3.21
CA ALA A 307 4.67 -11.45 2.39
C ALA A 307 4.97 -10.68 1.10
N LEU A 308 5.73 -9.58 1.17
CA LEU A 308 6.06 -8.73 0.04
C LEU A 308 6.83 -9.44 -1.08
N ILE A 309 7.55 -10.54 -0.80
CA ILE A 309 8.16 -11.37 -1.86
C ILE A 309 7.09 -11.87 -2.85
N PHE A 310 5.96 -12.37 -2.34
CA PHE A 310 4.83 -12.82 -3.15
C PHE A 310 4.04 -11.66 -3.76
N PHE A 311 4.14 -10.46 -3.19
CA PHE A 311 3.57 -9.26 -3.80
C PHE A 311 4.38 -8.79 -5.01
N ARG A 312 5.71 -9.01 -5.00
CA ARG A 312 6.63 -8.57 -6.05
C ARG A 312 6.68 -9.53 -7.23
N LEU A 313 6.69 -10.83 -6.95
CA LEU A 313 6.89 -11.87 -7.96
C LEU A 313 5.58 -12.21 -8.70
N PRO A 314 5.66 -12.59 -9.99
CA PRO A 314 4.46 -12.80 -10.81
C PRO A 314 3.65 -14.03 -10.39
N GLY A 315 4.32 -15.12 -9.97
CA GLY A 315 3.70 -16.37 -9.58
C GLY A 315 3.96 -16.78 -8.13
N ILE A 316 3.06 -17.62 -7.60
CA ILE A 316 3.27 -18.27 -6.29
C ILE A 316 4.53 -19.17 -6.32
N SER A 317 4.73 -19.90 -7.42
CA SER A 317 5.90 -20.76 -7.62
C SER A 317 7.20 -19.97 -7.55
N ASP A 318 7.23 -18.78 -8.15
CA ASP A 318 8.41 -17.92 -8.15
C ASP A 318 8.73 -17.46 -6.73
N GLY A 319 7.71 -17.11 -5.94
CA GLY A 319 7.87 -16.78 -4.52
C GLY A 319 8.47 -17.92 -3.69
N PHE A 320 7.99 -19.16 -3.88
CA PHE A 320 8.58 -20.31 -3.20
C PHE A 320 9.99 -20.62 -3.70
N ASN A 321 10.25 -20.53 -5.00
CA ASN A 321 11.57 -20.73 -5.58
C ASN A 321 12.56 -19.69 -5.06
N PHE A 322 12.15 -18.43 -4.94
CA PHE A 322 12.95 -17.35 -4.36
C PHE A 322 13.31 -17.65 -2.90
N ILE A 323 12.34 -18.10 -2.09
CA ILE A 323 12.59 -18.52 -0.70
C ILE A 323 13.52 -19.73 -0.64
N LEU A 324 13.37 -20.71 -1.54
CA LEU A 324 14.26 -21.86 -1.62
C LEU A 324 15.69 -21.43 -1.96
N GLU A 325 15.88 -20.49 -2.90
CA GLU A 325 17.21 -19.95 -3.22
C GLU A 325 17.87 -19.26 -2.01
N ILE A 326 17.10 -18.54 -1.19
CA ILE A 326 17.61 -17.99 0.09
C ILE A 326 18.21 -19.09 0.97
N THR A 327 17.72 -20.33 0.91
CA THR A 327 18.24 -21.41 1.76
C THR A 327 19.49 -22.11 1.21
N LYS A 328 19.86 -21.91 -0.06
CA LYS A 328 20.89 -22.71 -0.74
C LYS A 328 22.32 -22.16 -0.62
N ASN A 329 22.51 -20.85 -0.70
CA ASN A 329 23.83 -20.25 -0.97
C ASN A 329 24.29 -19.27 0.12
N TRP A 330 24.51 -19.80 1.33
CA TRP A 330 24.97 -19.01 2.50
C TRP A 330 26.49 -18.77 2.53
N ASP A 331 27.24 -19.46 1.68
CA ASP A 331 28.71 -19.46 1.75
C ASP A 331 29.35 -18.20 1.15
N ARG A 332 28.55 -17.37 0.48
CA ARG A 332 29.02 -16.21 -0.30
C ARG A 332 28.31 -14.94 0.16
N PHE A 333 28.95 -14.16 1.04
CA PHE A 333 28.59 -12.76 1.23
C PHE A 333 29.47 -11.90 0.33
N SER A 334 28.87 -11.27 -0.69
CA SER A 334 29.59 -10.37 -1.58
C SER A 334 28.72 -9.18 -1.94
N LEU A 335 29.08 -8.01 -1.40
CA LEU A 335 28.46 -6.74 -1.80
C LEU A 335 28.62 -6.48 -3.31
N ASN A 336 29.63 -7.08 -3.95
CA ASN A 336 29.86 -6.94 -5.38
C ASN A 336 28.75 -7.60 -6.22
N GLU A 337 27.97 -8.53 -5.67
CA GLU A 337 26.83 -9.13 -6.38
C GLU A 337 25.71 -8.11 -6.62
N ILE A 338 25.44 -7.25 -5.62
CA ILE A 338 24.41 -6.20 -5.70
C ILE A 338 25.01 -4.92 -6.29
N ALA A 339 26.27 -4.63 -5.98
CA ALA A 339 26.95 -3.40 -6.36
C ALA A 339 27.95 -3.64 -7.51
N ARG A 340 27.49 -4.31 -8.59
CA ARG A 340 28.34 -4.79 -9.71
C ARG A 340 29.03 -3.68 -10.50
N THR A 341 28.44 -2.50 -10.54
CA THR A 341 28.90 -1.34 -11.30
C THR A 341 29.04 -0.13 -10.39
N THR A 342 29.83 0.86 -10.82
CA THR A 342 29.92 2.15 -10.11
C THR A 342 28.54 2.80 -9.96
N THR A 343 27.68 2.67 -10.96
CA THR A 343 26.28 3.13 -10.91
C THR A 343 25.50 2.43 -9.80
N HIS A 344 25.56 1.09 -9.71
CA HIS A 344 24.89 0.35 -8.64
C HIS A 344 25.39 0.77 -7.25
N ILE A 345 26.70 0.98 -7.06
CA ILE A 345 27.27 1.46 -5.80
C ILE A 345 26.70 2.84 -5.43
N ILE A 346 26.67 3.78 -6.38
CA ILE A 346 26.16 5.14 -6.16
C ILE A 346 24.68 5.09 -5.81
N VAL A 347 23.87 4.36 -6.57
CA VAL A 347 22.43 4.23 -6.39
C VAL A 347 22.10 3.54 -5.05
N LEU A 348 22.84 2.48 -4.70
CA LEU A 348 22.70 1.80 -3.41
C LEU A 348 23.02 2.74 -2.24
N THR A 349 24.12 3.48 -2.35
CA THR A 349 24.55 4.42 -1.31
C THR A 349 23.52 5.53 -1.11
N LYS A 350 23.00 6.11 -2.20
CA LYS A 350 21.91 7.10 -2.17
C LYS A 350 20.64 6.53 -1.51
N SER A 351 20.25 5.31 -1.88
CA SER A 351 19.08 4.63 -1.32
C SER A 351 19.23 4.41 0.19
N ILE A 352 20.37 3.87 0.64
CA ILE A 352 20.64 3.62 2.06
C ILE A 352 20.66 4.93 2.85
N LEU A 353 21.33 5.97 2.34
CA LEU A 353 21.34 7.29 2.99
C LEU A 353 19.94 7.89 3.09
N GLY A 354 19.15 7.80 2.02
CA GLY A 354 17.74 8.22 2.02
C GLY A 354 16.91 7.48 3.05
N ILE A 355 17.02 6.14 3.09
CA ILE A 355 16.31 5.29 4.06
C ILE A 355 16.71 5.65 5.49
N LEU A 356 18.00 5.85 5.77
CA LEU A 356 18.47 6.26 7.09
C LEU A 356 17.89 7.62 7.50
N ILE A 357 17.90 8.61 6.60
CA ILE A 357 17.31 9.93 6.86
C ILE A 357 15.81 9.80 7.17
N VAL A 358 15.05 9.05 6.35
CA VAL A 358 13.62 8.84 6.55
C VAL A 358 13.35 8.12 7.86
N PHE A 359 14.04 7.01 8.12
CA PHE A 359 13.78 6.20 9.30
C PHE A 359 14.12 6.94 10.60
N ILE A 360 15.22 7.72 10.62
CA ILE A 360 15.58 8.55 11.78
C ILE A 360 14.52 9.65 12.01
N LEU A 361 14.12 10.36 10.96
CA LEU A 361 13.10 11.42 11.07
C LEU A 361 11.75 10.85 11.49
N GLU A 362 11.31 9.74 10.89
CA GLU A 362 10.07 9.07 11.25
C GLU A 362 10.09 8.54 12.68
N PHE A 363 11.23 8.02 13.17
CA PHE A 363 11.37 7.62 14.56
C PHE A 363 11.22 8.80 15.53
N ILE A 364 11.83 9.95 15.20
CA ILE A 364 11.68 11.19 15.98
C ILE A 364 10.21 11.65 15.97
N LEU A 365 9.56 11.65 14.81
CA LEU A 365 8.15 12.04 14.68
C LEU A 365 7.23 11.09 15.45
N PHE A 366 7.44 9.78 15.31
CA PHE A 366 6.71 8.73 16.01
C PHE A 366 6.82 8.89 17.54
N LYS A 367 8.04 9.09 18.08
CA LYS A 367 8.27 9.24 19.52
C LYS A 367 7.60 10.49 20.09
N ASN A 368 7.54 11.56 19.31
CA ASN A 368 6.92 12.83 19.72
C ASN A 368 5.43 12.93 19.32
N ASN A 369 4.86 11.91 18.67
CA ASN A 369 3.50 11.91 18.13
C ASN A 369 3.23 13.13 17.21
N LEU A 370 4.19 13.45 16.34
CA LEU A 370 4.14 14.56 15.40
C LEU A 370 3.97 14.05 13.96
N GLN A 371 3.45 14.93 13.10
CA GLN A 371 3.43 14.72 11.66
C GLN A 371 4.52 15.59 11.00
N ILE A 372 4.97 15.20 9.81
CA ILE A 372 6.06 15.89 9.10
C ILE A 372 5.73 17.37 8.82
N GLU A 373 4.45 17.67 8.61
CA GLU A 373 3.89 19.02 8.43
C GLU A 373 4.25 19.98 9.57
N ASN A 374 4.35 19.46 10.79
CA ASN A 374 4.65 20.26 11.99
C ASN A 374 6.15 20.54 12.15
N LEU A 375 7.01 19.72 11.52
CA LEU A 375 8.46 19.86 11.59
C LEU A 375 8.99 20.80 10.50
N LEU A 376 8.48 20.65 9.27
CA LEU A 376 8.95 21.38 8.11
C LEU A 376 8.16 22.68 7.90
N THR A 377 8.37 23.68 8.74
CA THR A 377 7.54 24.91 8.72
C THR A 377 8.21 26.16 8.12
N LYS A 378 9.53 26.14 7.92
CA LYS A 378 10.34 27.27 7.46
C LYS A 378 10.84 27.04 6.04
N ILE A 379 11.00 28.14 5.28
CA ILE A 379 11.47 28.09 3.88
C ILE A 379 12.79 27.34 3.69
N TRP A 380 13.74 27.51 4.62
CA TRP A 380 15.02 26.83 4.58
C TRP A 380 14.90 25.30 4.72
N HIS A 381 13.85 24.78 5.38
CA HIS A 381 13.59 23.34 5.41
C HIS A 381 13.26 22.81 4.01
N TYR A 382 12.42 23.52 3.26
CA TYR A 382 12.07 23.15 1.88
C TYR A 382 13.28 23.25 0.96
N LEU A 383 14.10 24.30 1.10
CA LEU A 383 15.35 24.46 0.33
C LEU A 383 16.35 23.34 0.65
N CYS A 384 16.51 22.96 1.92
CA CYS A 384 17.33 21.82 2.30
C CYS A 384 16.84 20.51 1.68
N ILE A 385 15.53 20.22 1.74
CA ILE A 385 14.99 19.00 1.14
C ILE A 385 15.15 19.02 -0.38
N ALA A 386 14.88 20.16 -1.04
CA ALA A 386 15.08 20.31 -2.47
C ALA A 386 16.54 20.08 -2.87
N PHE A 387 17.48 20.61 -2.09
CA PHE A 387 18.91 20.39 -2.29
C PHE A 387 19.29 18.92 -2.08
N LEU A 388 18.75 18.26 -1.05
CA LEU A 388 18.98 16.82 -0.83
C LEU A 388 18.39 15.97 -1.96
N ILE A 389 17.21 16.31 -2.48
CA ILE A 389 16.62 15.67 -3.66
C ILE A 389 17.52 15.85 -4.88
N PHE A 390 18.04 17.06 -5.09
CA PHE A 390 18.96 17.32 -6.20
C PHE A 390 20.26 16.49 -6.10
N LEU A 391 20.83 16.36 -4.90
CA LEU A 391 22.06 15.59 -4.67
C LEU A 391 21.85 14.07 -4.70
N LEU A 392 20.81 13.59 -4.04
CA LEU A 392 20.59 12.17 -3.76
C LEU A 392 19.57 11.53 -4.69
N GLY A 393 18.78 12.32 -5.42
CA GLY A 393 17.77 11.82 -6.35
C GLY A 393 18.37 10.99 -7.48
N SER A 394 17.58 10.03 -7.95
CA SER A 394 17.85 9.28 -9.18
C SER A 394 16.94 9.81 -10.29
N PHE A 395 17.49 10.56 -11.24
CA PHE A 395 16.72 11.19 -12.33
C PHE A 395 16.84 10.44 -13.67
N GLU A 396 17.84 9.58 -13.81
CA GLU A 396 18.14 8.89 -15.07
C GLU A 396 17.20 7.70 -15.34
N ASN A 397 16.57 7.16 -14.29
CA ASN A 397 15.68 6.00 -14.37
C ASN A 397 14.36 6.29 -13.63
N ALA A 398 13.61 7.28 -14.10
CA ALA A 398 12.29 7.56 -13.55
C ALA A 398 11.38 6.33 -13.75
N THR A 399 11.13 5.58 -12.68
CA THR A 399 10.24 4.42 -12.69
C THR A 399 8.81 4.88 -12.39
N GLN A 400 7.84 4.27 -13.08
CA GLN A 400 6.43 4.45 -12.73
C GLN A 400 6.22 4.03 -11.26
N PHE A 401 5.27 4.65 -10.58
CA PHE A 401 4.88 4.20 -9.24
C PHE A 401 4.49 2.72 -9.30
N ILE A 402 4.93 1.94 -8.32
CA ILE A 402 4.75 0.47 -8.27
C ILE A 402 3.27 0.10 -8.41
N TYR A 403 2.39 0.92 -7.84
CA TYR A 403 0.95 0.69 -7.89
C TYR A 403 0.35 0.78 -9.32
N PHE A 404 1.04 1.40 -10.29
CA PHE A 404 0.61 1.42 -11.70
C PHE A 404 0.93 0.11 -12.44
N GLN A 405 1.80 -0.74 -11.89
CA GLN A 405 2.24 -1.96 -12.54
C GLN A 405 1.25 -3.14 -12.34
N PHE A 406 0.17 -2.95 -11.58
CA PHE A 406 -0.74 -4.01 -11.11
C PHE A 406 -2.23 -3.79 -11.41
#